data_AF-A0A0R2NFK6-F1
#
_entry.id   AF-A0A0R2NFK6-F1
#
_cell.length_a   1.000
_cell.length_b   1.000
_cell.length_c   1.000
_cell.angle_alpha   90.00
_cell.angle_beta   90.00
_cell.angle_gamma   90.00
#
_symmetry.space_group_name_H-M   'P 1'
#
loop_
_entity.id
_entity.type
_entity.pdbx_description
1 polymer ?
#
loop_
_entity_poly.entity_id
_entity_poly.type
_entity_poly.pdbx_seq_one_letter_code
_entity_poly.pdbx_strand_id
1 'polypeptide(L)' 'MENIEWLQQQIETLRSKSDVYQEQAFFLALGNAALEQQKRIEQAEGELDGRMWNPRQW' A
#
# COMPACT_ATOMS: atom_id res chain seq x y z
N MET A 1 -3.64 -5.49 6.30
CA MET A 1 -4.89 -4.75 5.99
C MET A 1 -5.08 -3.56 6.92
N GLU A 2 -5.11 -3.72 8.25
CA GLU A 2 -5.30 -2.60 9.20
C GLU A 2 -4.31 -1.43 9.01
N ASN A 3 -3.04 -1.72 8.75
CA ASN A 3 -2.00 -0.70 8.55
C ASN A 3 -2.19 0.16 7.29
N ILE A 4 -2.70 -0.42 6.19
CA ILE A 4 -2.90 0.34 4.94
C ILE A 4 -4.16 1.22 5.02
N GLU A 5 -5.21 0.75 5.67
CA GLU A 5 -6.45 1.52 5.86
C GLU A 5 -6.20 2.75 6.73
N TRP A 6 -5.48 2.59 7.85
CA TRP A 6 -5.07 3.71 8.69
C TRP A 6 -4.23 4.73 7.91
N LEU A 7 -3.26 4.27 7.12
CA LEU A 7 -2.40 5.13 6.31
C LEU A 7 -3.22 5.92 5.27
N GLN A 8 -4.15 5.27 4.57
CA GLN A 8 -5.03 5.93 3.61
C GLN A 8 -5.89 7.01 4.27
N GLN A 9 -6.43 6.76 5.47
CA GLN A 9 -7.18 7.75 6.23
C GLN A 9 -6.33 8.96 6.61
N GLN A 10 -5.06 8.76 7.00
CA GLN A 10 -4.17 9.87 7.30
C GLN A 10 -3.84 10.68 6.05
N ILE A 11 -3.57 10.02 4.92
CA ILE A 11 -3.31 10.69 3.64
C ILE A 11 -4.51 11.55 3.23
N GLU A 12 -5.73 11.02 3.34
CA GLU A 12 -6.94 11.78 3.00
C GLU A 12 -7.21 12.93 3.98
N THR A 13 -6.93 12.71 5.27
CA THR A 13 -7.02 13.77 6.28
C THR A 13 -6.05 14.92 5.99
N LEU A 14 -4.84 14.62 5.51
CA LEU A 14 -3.87 15.63 5.13
C LEU A 14 -4.25 16.31 3.81
N ARG A 15 -4.74 15.55 2.82
CA ARG A 15 -5.25 16.06 1.54
C ARG A 15 -6.39 17.06 1.74
N SER A 16 -7.36 16.72 2.58
CA SER A 16 -8.54 17.56 2.85
C SER A 16 -8.25 18.83 3.65
N LYS A 17 -7.08 18.91 4.31
CA LYS A 17 -6.62 20.12 5.01
C LYS A 17 -5.81 21.06 4.12
N SER A 18 -5.47 20.65 2.90
CA SER A 18 -4.69 21.47 1.98
C SER A 18 -5.61 22.15 0.97
N ASP A 19 -5.49 23.47 0.87
CA ASP A 19 -6.14 24.29 -0.17
C ASP A 19 -5.25 24.48 -1.42
N VAL A 20 -4.03 23.92 -1.39
CA VAL A 20 -3.05 24.06 -2.46
C VAL A 20 -3.13 22.86 -3.41
N TYR A 21 -3.43 23.13 -4.68
CA TYR A 21 -3.60 22.07 -5.70
C TYR A 21 -2.40 21.10 -5.76
N GLN A 22 -1.18 21.62 -5.72
CA GLN A 22 0.04 20.81 -5.78
C GLN A 22 0.15 19.84 -4.60
N GLU A 23 -0.25 20.27 -3.40
CA GLU A 23 -0.24 19.44 -2.20
C GLU A 23 -1.35 18.39 -2.27
N GLN A 24 -2.55 18.76 -2.73
CA GLN A 24 -3.62 17.78 -2.95
C GLN A 24 -3.21 16.70 -3.97
N ALA A 25 -2.56 17.10 -5.06
CA ALA A 25 -2.05 16.18 -6.08
C ALA A 25 -0.94 15.28 -5.52
N PHE A 26 -0.08 15.81 -4.66
CA PHE A 26 0.93 15.03 -3.95
C PHE A 26 0.29 13.96 -3.07
N PHE A 27 -0.69 14.31 -2.23
CA PHE A 27 -1.34 13.33 -1.35
C PHE A 27 -2.11 12.27 -2.14
N LEU A 28 -2.73 12.65 -3.26
CA LEU A 28 -3.38 11.69 -4.16
C LEU A 28 -2.36 10.67 -4.72
N ALA A 29 -1.21 11.15 -5.21
CA ALA A 29 -0.15 10.29 -5.71
C ALA A 29 0.44 9.39 -4.61
N LEU A 30 0.61 9.92 -3.40
CA LEU A 30 1.09 9.18 -2.24
C LEU A 30 0.12 8.05 -1.86
N GLY A 31 -1.19 8.31 -1.85
CA GLY A 31 -2.22 7.29 -1.60
C GLY A 31 -2.15 6.15 -2.60
N ASN A 32 -2.03 6.47 -3.89
CA ASN A 32 -1.87 5.47 -4.95
C ASN A 32 -0.58 4.65 -4.79
N ALA A 33 0.54 5.30 -4.47
CA ALA A 33 1.81 4.63 -4.26
C ALA A 33 1.74 3.66 -3.07
N ALA A 34 1.11 4.06 -1.96
CA ALA A 34 0.95 3.22 -0.78
C ALA A 34 0.14 1.95 -1.06
N LEU A 35 -0.95 2.05 -1.83
CA LEU A 35 -1.75 0.89 -2.24
C LEU A 35 -0.94 -0.10 -3.10
N GLU A 36 -0.17 0.43 -4.04
CA GLU A 36 0.69 -0.41 -4.91
C GLU A 36 1.79 -1.12 -4.10
N GLN A 37 2.36 -0.46 -3.08
CA GLN A 37 3.32 -1.14 -2.19
C GLN A 37 2.66 -2.23 -1.35
N GLN A 38 1.45 -2.01 -0.83
CA GLN A 38 0.72 -3.04 -0.10
C GLN A 38 0.47 -4.28 -0.97
N LYS A 39 0.05 -4.06 -2.22
CA LYS A 39 -0.14 -5.16 -3.19
C LYS A 39 1.16 -5.94 -3.42
N ARG A 40 2.31 -5.27 -3.53
CA ARG A 40 3.61 -5.93 -3.72
C ARG A 40 4.03 -6.74 -2.50
N ILE A 41 3.73 -6.26 -1.30
CA ILE A 41 3.98 -7.00 -0.06
C ILE A 41 3.17 -8.29 -0.05
N GLU A 42 1.86 -8.21 -0.34
CA GLU A 42 0.98 -9.39 -0.40
C GLU A 42 1.43 -10.41 -1.45
N GLN A 43 1.87 -9.94 -2.61
CA GLN A 43 2.43 -10.79 -3.66
C GLN A 43 3.74 -11.46 -3.21
N ALA A 44 4.66 -10.72 -2.58
CA ALA A 44 5.92 -11.25 -2.08
C ALA A 44 5.71 -12.30 -0.97
N GLU A 45 4.76 -12.06 -0.07
CA GLU A 45 4.35 -13.03 0.95
C GLU A 45 3.80 -14.31 0.31
N GLY A 46 2.90 -14.18 -0.68
CA GLY A 46 2.37 -15.33 -1.43
C GLY A 46 3.42 -16.12 -2.21
N GLU A 47 4.43 -15.46 -2.80
CA GLU A 47 5.56 -16.15 -3.46
C GLU A 47 6.47 -16.88 -2.47
N LEU A 48 6.64 -16.37 -1.26
CA LEU A 48 7.41 -17.04 -0.22
C LEU A 48 6.69 -18.31 0.26
N ASP A 49 5.37 -18.22 0.51
CA ASP A 49 4.54 -19.37 0.89
C ASP A 49 4.46 -20.43 -0.23
N GLY A 50 4.28 -20.00 -1.48
CA GLY A 50 4.27 -20.91 -2.64
C GLY A 50 5.60 -21.64 -2.88
N ARG A 51 6.73 -21.02 -2.51
CA ARG A 51 8.05 -21.67 -2.54
C ARG A 51 8.26 -22.63 -1.37
N MET A 52 7.74 -22.32 -0.18
CA MET A 52 7.78 -23.23 0.97
C MET A 52 6.87 -24.46 0.75
N TRP A 53 5.74 -24.30 0.07
CA TRP A 53 4.84 -25.39 -0.30
C TRP A 53 5.21 -26.01 -1.66
N ASN A 54 6.51 -26.19 -1.94
CA ASN A 54 6.97 -26.92 -3.11
C ASN A 54 7.21 -28.40 -2.75
N PRO A 55 6.29 -29.32 -3.09
CA PRO A 55 6.39 -30.71 -2.70
C PRO A 55 7.50 -31.52 -3.41
N ARG A 56 8.42 -30.87 -4.13
CA ARG A 56 9.60 -31.51 -4.72
C ARG A 56 10.87 -31.39 -3.87
N GLN A 57 10.81 -30.71 -2.72
CA GLN A 57 11.95 -30.53 -1.80
C GLN A 57 11.79 -31.24 -0.43
N TRP A 58 10.78 -32.08 -0.25
CA TRP A 58 10.65 -33.02 0.88
C TRP A 58 10.82 -34.46 0.40
#